data_AF-A0A2D8I197-F1
#
_entry.id   AF-A0A2D8I197-F1
#
_cell.length_a   1.000
_cell.length_b   1.000
_cell.length_c   1.000
_cell.angle_alpha   90.00
_cell.angle_beta   90.00
_cell.angle_gamma   90.00
#
_symmetry.space_group_name_H-M   'P 1'
#
loop_
_entity.id
_entity.type
_entity.pdbx_description
1 polymer ?
#
loop_
_entity_poly.entity_id
_entity_poly.type
_entity_poly.pdbx_seq_one_letter_code
_entity_poly.pdbx_strand_id
1 'polypeptide(L)' 'MIRVQRKYKLVKANSIRELQEIVNELIQKEYKDTEGFIFRSSARWQCIGGPIKDSDYWIQALVFYQDEEI' A
#
# COMPACT_ATOMS: atom_id res chain seq x y z
N MET A 1 11.62 -7.16 20.12
CA MET A 1 11.74 -7.94 18.86
C MET A 1 10.73 -7.34 17.90
N ILE A 2 11.18 -6.71 16.83
CA ILE A 2 10.29 -6.01 15.87
C ILE A 2 9.42 -7.06 15.19
N ARG A 3 8.10 -6.97 15.35
CA ARG A 3 7.14 -7.82 14.62
C ARG A 3 6.82 -7.11 13.31
N VAL A 4 7.33 -7.66 12.21
CA VAL A 4 7.04 -7.15 10.87
C VAL A 4 5.89 -7.94 10.27
N GLN A 5 4.75 -7.31 10.04
CA GLN A 5 3.67 -7.89 9.25
C GLN A 5 3.71 -7.37 7.82
N ARG A 6 3.62 -8.29 6.84
CA ARG A 6 3.57 -7.97 5.41
C ARG A 6 2.29 -8.50 4.78
N LYS A 7 1.58 -7.67 4.03
CA LYS A 7 0.45 -8.10 3.19
C LYS A 7 0.72 -7.65 1.76
N TYR A 8 0.47 -8.53 0.78
CA TYR A 8 0.67 -8.22 -0.63
C TYR A 8 -0.67 -8.00 -1.30
N LYS A 9 -0.74 -7.04 -2.23
CA LYS A 9 -1.94 -6.73 -3.01
C LYS A 9 -1.56 -6.43 -4.45
N LEU A 10 -2.37 -6.92 -5.37
CA LEU A 10 -2.32 -6.53 -6.79
C LEU A 10 -3.55 -5.65 -7.06
N VAL A 11 -3.31 -4.43 -7.55
CA VAL A 11 -4.37 -3.54 -8.02
C VAL A 11 -4.39 -3.61 -9.54
N LYS A 12 -5.58 -3.82 -10.10
CA LYS A 12 -5.82 -3.85 -11.55
C LYS A 12 -6.78 -2.73 -11.91
N ALA A 13 -6.52 -2.04 -13.01
CA ALA A 13 -7.34 -0.94 -13.52
C ALA A 13 -7.35 -0.95 -15.06
N ASN A 14 -8.37 -0.35 -15.67
CA ASN A 14 -8.49 -0.30 -17.14
C ASN A 14 -7.64 0.83 -17.75
N SER A 15 -7.24 1.81 -16.94
CA SER A 15 -6.37 2.90 -17.36
C SER A 15 -5.30 3.19 -16.33
N ILE A 16 -4.18 3.77 -16.79
CA ILE A 16 -3.08 4.17 -15.90
C ILE A 16 -3.51 5.28 -14.93
N ARG A 17 -4.45 6.15 -15.32
CA ARG A 17 -4.99 7.20 -14.46
C ARG A 17 -5.80 6.60 -13.30
N GLU A 18 -6.71 5.69 -13.62
CA GLU A 18 -7.50 4.96 -12.61
C GLU A 18 -6.59 4.16 -11.67
N LEU A 19 -5.54 3.53 -12.21
CA LEU A 19 -4.54 2.84 -11.38
C LEU A 19 -3.88 3.79 -10.38
N GLN A 20 -3.48 4.99 -10.84
CA GLN A 20 -2.84 6.00 -10.00
C GLN A 20 -3.78 6.48 -8.90
N GLU A 21 -5.06 6.73 -9.21
CA GLU A 21 -6.07 7.14 -8.23
C GLU A 21 -6.21 6.09 -7.12
N ILE A 22 -6.41 4.82 -7.48
CA ILE A 22 -6.56 3.73 -6.51
C ILE A 22 -5.30 3.55 -5.65
N VAL A 23 -4.11 3.59 -6.27
CA VAL A 23 -2.84 3.46 -5.55
C VAL A 23 -2.63 4.61 -4.57
N ASN A 24 -2.91 5.85 -4.99
CA ASN A 24 -2.75 7.02 -4.14
C ASN A 24 -3.72 6.99 -2.95
N GLU A 25 -4.97 6.58 -3.16
CA GLU A 25 -5.92 6.40 -2.05
C GLU A 25 -5.42 5.38 -1.03
N LEU A 26 -4.89 4.24 -1.48
CA LEU A 26 -4.35 3.20 -0.59
C LEU A 26 -3.15 3.69 0.23
N ILE A 27 -2.26 4.46 -0.39
CA ILE A 27 -1.09 5.03 0.29
C ILE A 27 -1.52 6.10 1.31
N GLN A 28 -2.48 6.97 0.94
CA GLN A 28 -2.91 8.10 1.78
C GLN A 28 -3.83 7.69 2.94
N LYS A 29 -4.68 6.66 2.76
CA LYS A 29 -5.64 6.25 3.79
C LYS A 29 -4.97 5.77 5.08
N GLU A 30 -3.85 5.07 4.97
CA GLU A 30 -3.13 4.54 6.13
C GLU A 30 -2.26 5.58 6.83
N TYR A 31 -1.99 6.73 6.21
CA TYR A 31 -1.19 7.81 6.80
C TYR A 31 -1.96 8.60 7.89
N LYS A 32 -3.28 8.40 8.03
CA LYS A 32 -4.14 9.25 8.86
C LYS A 32 -4.29 8.85 10.33
N ASP A 33 -3.78 7.69 10.78
CA ASP A 33 -4.04 7.14 12.12
C ASP A 33 -2.85 7.20 13.10
N THR A 34 -2.02 8.25 13.05
CA THR A 34 -0.91 8.43 14.02
C THR A 34 -1.29 9.13 15.32
N GLU A 35 -2.53 9.62 15.50
CA GLU A 35 -2.98 10.27 16.74
C GLU A 35 -3.97 9.39 17.52
N GLY A 36 -3.50 8.75 18.61
CA GLY A 36 -4.39 8.15 19.62
C GLY A 36 -4.07 6.71 20.07
N PHE A 37 -3.08 6.03 19.49
CA PHE A 37 -2.77 4.64 19.86
C PHE A 37 -1.59 4.54 20.84
N ILE A 38 -1.69 3.60 21.78
CA ILE A 38 -0.70 3.29 22.84
C ILE A 38 0.62 2.76 22.24
N PHE A 39 0.59 2.25 21.01
CA PHE A 39 1.74 1.71 20.28
C PHE A 39 2.07 2.60 19.08
N ARG A 40 3.36 2.85 18.83
CA ARG A 40 3.83 3.49 17.59
C ARG A 40 3.81 2.45 16.47
N SER A 41 2.64 2.15 15.90
CA SER A 41 2.58 1.36 14.68
C SER A 41 2.66 2.30 13.47
N SER A 42 3.70 2.12 12.65
CA SER A 42 3.74 2.76 11.33
C SER A 42 3.32 1.72 10.29
N ALA A 43 2.13 1.89 9.75
CA ALA A 43 1.54 1.03 8.73
C ALA A 43 1.45 1.82 7.43
N ARG A 44 2.01 1.28 6.34
CA ARG A 44 1.90 1.93 5.02
C ARG A 44 1.90 0.94 3.87
N TRP A 45 1.12 1.25 2.84
CA TRP A 45 1.25 0.62 1.54
C TRP A 45 2.43 1.23 0.77
N GLN A 46 3.16 0.39 0.05
CA GLN A 46 4.27 0.78 -0.82
C GLN A 46 4.18 0.06 -2.15
N CYS A 47 4.47 0.76 -3.25
CA CYS A 47 4.58 0.15 -4.57
C CYS A 47 5.80 -0.77 -4.64
N ILE A 48 5.60 -1.99 -5.13
CA ILE A 48 6.69 -2.87 -5.54
C ILE A 48 6.92 -2.65 -7.02
N GLY A 49 8.04 -2.00 -7.35
CA GLY A 49 8.37 -1.67 -8.74
C GLY A 49 7.38 -0.70 -9.40
N GLY A 50 7.48 -0.59 -10.72
CA GLY A 50 6.57 0.23 -11.52
C GLY A 50 5.32 -0.54 -11.97
N PRO A 51 4.29 0.19 -12.43
CA PRO A 51 3.10 -0.43 -12.98
C PRO A 51 3.42 -1.18 -14.28
N ILE A 52 2.80 -2.33 -14.47
CA ILE A 52 2.92 -3.15 -15.67
C ILE A 52 1.61 -3.12 -16.45
N LYS A 53 1.70 -3.19 -17.78
CA LYS A 53 0.53 -3.41 -18.64
C LYS A 53 0.44 -4.90 -18.95
N ASP A 54 -0.68 -5.51 -18.59
CA ASP A 54 -1.00 -6.92 -18.85
C ASP A 54 -2.28 -7.01 -19.67
N SER A 55 -2.13 -7.32 -20.96
CA SER A 55 -3.20 -7.32 -21.94
C SER A 55 -3.98 -5.98 -21.95
N ASP A 56 -5.20 -5.96 -21.41
CA ASP A 56 -6.09 -4.80 -21.36
C ASP A 56 -6.03 -4.03 -20.03
N TYR A 57 -5.29 -4.54 -19.04
CA TYR A 57 -5.24 -3.96 -17.70
C TYR A 57 -3.88 -3.38 -17.36
N TRP A 58 -3.91 -2.31 -16.59
CA TRP A 58 -2.76 -1.83 -15.84
C TRP A 58 -2.74 -2.46 -14.46
N ILE A 59 -1.57 -2.90 -14.01
CA ILE A 59 -1.40 -3.61 -12.76
C ILE A 59 -0.30 -2.94 -11.93
N GLN A 60 -0.57 -2.68 -10.65
CA GLN A 60 0.42 -2.26 -9.67
C GLN A 60 0.46 -3.27 -8.52
N ALA A 61 1.66 -3.79 -8.22
CA ALA A 61 1.91 -4.56 -7.03
C ALA A 61 2.20 -3.65 -5.84
N LEU A 62 1.63 -3.97 -4.69
CA LEU A 62 1.78 -3.22 -3.44
C LEU A 62 2.11 -4.17 -2.29
N VAL A 63 2.92 -3.69 -1.35
CA VAL A 63 3.16 -4.31 -0.06
C VAL A 63 2.73 -3.39 1.05
N PHE A 64 1.95 -3.91 1.98
CA PHE A 64 1.68 -3.29 3.25
C PHE A 64 2.77 -3.70 4.22
N TYR A 65 3.38 -2.71 4.86
CA TYR A 65 4.44 -2.90 5.82
C TYR A 65 4.01 -2.27 7.14
N GLN A 66 3.97 -3.07 8.20
CA GLN A 66 3.68 -2.63 9.57
C GLN A 66 4.84 -3.01 10.48
N ASP A 67 5.50 -1.98 11.02
CA ASP A 67 6.44 -2.12 12.13
C ASP A 67 5.69 -1.89 13.45
N GLU A 68 5.73 -2.88 14.33
CA GLU A 68 5.31 -2.74 15.73
C GLU A 68 6.56 -2.68 16.61
N GLU A 69 6.80 -1.52 17.24
CA GLU A 69 7.68 -1.43 18.41
C GLU A 69 6.93 -1.96 19.64
N ILE A 70 7.49 -3.00 20.28
CA ILE A 70 7.03 -3.55 21.57
C ILE A 70 7.68 -2.76 22.69
#